data_AF-F1Z2N9-F1
#
_entry.id   AF-F1Z2N9-F1
#
_cell.length_a   1.000
_cell.length_b   1.000
_cell.length_c   1.000
_cell.angle_alpha   90.00
_cell.angle_beta   90.00
_cell.angle_gamma   90.00
#
_symmetry.space_group_name_H-M   'P 1'
#
loop_
_entity.id
_entity.type
_entity.pdbx_description
1 polymer ?
#
loop_
_entity_poly.entity_id
_entity_poly.type
_entity_poly.pdbx_seq_one_letter_code
_entity_poly.pdbx_strand_id
1 'polypeptide(L)'
;MLDILNLSRSIYYYQVKRLARGDKDSDLKEIIKNIYNEHKGRYGYRRTHLELRNRGLQVNHKKVQRLMTELGLKARIRVNRRYNSYKGEVGKKADNLIKRQFKASKPLEKCYTDVTEFSIPISEIKLYLSPVLDGYNGKIIAYSLSSSPNLKQLKTMLESAFPEKIYLGTILHSDQAWQYQHAFYHKFLEDHGMKPSMSRKGNSLDNGMMQSFY
;
A
#
# COMPACT_ATOMS: atom_id res chain seq x y z
N MET A 1 33.27 26.84 -46.39
CA MET A 1 32.79 26.13 -45.17
C MET A 1 31.32 25.73 -45.29
N LEU A 2 30.40 26.62 -45.66
CA LEU A 2 28.98 26.27 -45.87
C LEU A 2 28.73 25.37 -47.10
N ASP A 3 29.45 25.58 -48.21
CA ASP A 3 29.35 24.73 -49.41
C ASP A 3 29.90 23.31 -49.18
N ILE A 4 30.92 23.17 -48.32
CA ILE A 4 31.49 21.87 -47.93
C ILE A 4 30.47 21.06 -47.09
N LEU A 5 29.60 21.75 -46.35
CA LEU A 5 28.55 21.16 -45.51
C LEU A 5 27.19 21.08 -46.21
N ASN A 6 27.12 21.44 -47.50
CA ASN A 6 25.91 21.43 -48.34
C ASN A 6 24.69 22.12 -47.68
N LEU A 7 24.94 23.22 -46.95
CA LEU A 7 23.95 23.93 -46.15
C LEU A 7 23.67 25.31 -46.76
N SER A 8 22.40 25.62 -47.01
CA SER A 8 22.03 26.93 -47.52
C SER A 8 22.31 28.03 -46.48
N ARG A 9 22.76 29.19 -46.97
CA ARG A 9 23.13 30.34 -46.14
C ARG A 9 21.95 30.82 -45.27
N SER A 10 20.72 30.73 -45.78
CA SER A 10 19.49 31.05 -45.05
C SER A 10 19.22 30.11 -43.87
N ILE A 11 19.47 28.80 -44.03
CA ILE A 11 19.34 27.81 -42.95
C ILE A 11 20.37 28.08 -41.86
N TYR A 12 21.62 28.38 -42.24
CA TYR A 12 22.68 28.67 -41.28
C TYR A 12 22.33 29.88 -40.39
N TYR A 13 21.99 31.03 -40.98
CA TYR A 13 21.63 32.20 -40.19
C TYR A 13 20.33 32.03 -39.41
N TYR A 14 19.36 31.25 -39.93
CA TYR A 14 18.16 30.88 -39.18
C TYR A 14 18.50 30.05 -37.93
N GLN A 15 19.39 29.06 -38.05
CA GLN A 15 19.82 28.24 -36.92
C GLN A 15 20.66 29.04 -35.91
N VAL A 16 21.59 29.88 -36.37
CA VAL A 16 22.38 30.78 -35.50
C VAL A 16 21.45 31.72 -34.72
N LYS A 17 20.48 32.34 -35.39
CA LYS A 17 19.48 33.23 -34.74
C LYS A 17 18.55 32.48 -33.80
N ARG A 18 18.28 31.20 -34.06
CA ARG A 18 17.49 30.31 -33.20
C ARG A 18 18.27 29.85 -31.97
N LEU A 19 19.56 29.54 -32.12
CA LEU A 19 20.45 29.16 -31.02
C LEU A 19 20.78 30.35 -30.11
N ALA A 20 20.86 31.56 -30.66
CA ALA A 20 21.03 32.80 -29.91
C ALA A 20 19.79 33.20 -29.10
N ARG A 21 18.60 32.65 -29.41
CA ARG A 21 17.41 32.79 -28.57
C ARG A 21 17.50 31.72 -27.49
N GLY A 22 17.71 32.16 -26.24
CA GLY A 22 17.72 31.27 -25.07
C GLY A 22 16.45 30.42 -24.93
N ASP A 23 16.44 29.53 -23.94
CA ASP A 23 15.31 28.64 -23.70
C ASP A 23 14.04 29.46 -23.36
N LYS A 24 13.14 29.60 -24.34
CA LYS A 24 11.86 30.32 -24.19
C LYS A 24 10.96 29.72 -23.11
N ASP A 25 11.23 28.48 -22.71
CA ASP A 25 10.46 27.75 -21.72
C ASP A 25 11.15 27.75 -20.34
N SER A 26 12.22 28.54 -20.13
CA SER A 26 12.99 28.61 -18.87
C SER A 26 12.08 28.82 -17.65
N ASP A 27 11.25 29.85 -17.71
CA ASP A 27 10.43 30.29 -16.57
C ASP A 27 9.34 29.23 -16.28
N LEU A 28 8.77 28.66 -17.35
CA LEU A 28 7.78 27.60 -17.23
C LEU A 28 8.39 26.30 -16.69
N LYS A 29 9.63 25.97 -17.06
CA LYS A 29 10.38 24.83 -16.52
C LYS A 29 10.62 25.00 -15.01
N GLU A 30 10.93 26.21 -14.56
CA GLU A 30 11.11 26.51 -13.14
C GLU A 30 9.80 26.36 -12.35
N ILE A 31 8.70 26.91 -12.86
CA ILE A 31 7.37 26.75 -12.24
C ILE A 31 6.97 25.28 -12.17
N ILE A 32 7.20 24.50 -13.23
CA ILE A 32 6.94 23.06 -13.25
C ILE A 32 7.77 22.33 -12.20
N LYS A 33 9.05 22.68 -12.02
CA LYS A 33 9.91 22.12 -10.96
C LYS A 33 9.38 22.46 -9.57
N ASN A 34 8.96 23.71 -9.36
CA ASN A 34 8.44 24.18 -8.07
C ASN A 34 7.17 23.42 -7.69
N ILE A 35 6.21 23.30 -8.60
CA ILE A 35 4.99 22.49 -8.40
C ILE A 35 5.35 21.03 -8.10
N TYR A 36 6.29 20.46 -8.86
CA TYR A 36 6.71 19.08 -8.65
C TYR A 36 7.32 18.86 -7.25
N ASN A 37 8.18 19.78 -6.80
CA ASN A 37 8.84 19.73 -5.49
C ASN A 37 7.86 19.95 -4.33
N GLU A 38 6.97 20.94 -4.46
CA GLU A 38 5.90 21.24 -3.50
C GLU A 38 5.03 20.00 -3.21
N HIS A 39 4.69 19.25 -4.27
CA HIS A 39 3.94 18.01 -4.15
C HIS A 39 4.81 16.76 -3.97
N LYS A 40 6.09 16.93 -3.59
CA LYS A 40 7.05 15.85 -3.27
C LYS A 40 7.19 14.80 -4.39
N GLY A 41 7.08 15.25 -5.64
CA GLY A 41 7.16 14.44 -6.85
C GLY A 41 5.96 13.55 -7.13
N ARG A 42 4.83 13.72 -6.43
CA ARG A 42 3.62 12.91 -6.63
C ARG A 42 2.84 13.29 -7.88
N TYR A 43 3.05 14.50 -8.40
CA TYR A 43 2.30 15.03 -9.54
C TYR A 43 3.01 14.69 -10.85
N GLY A 44 2.30 13.97 -11.72
CA GLY A 44 2.66 13.84 -13.14
C GLY A 44 2.05 14.95 -13.98
N TYR A 45 2.36 14.96 -15.28
CA TYR A 45 1.99 16.06 -16.17
C TYR A 45 0.52 16.47 -16.15
N ARG A 46 -0.42 15.53 -15.96
CA ARG A 46 -1.85 15.83 -15.84
C ARG A 46 -2.17 16.68 -14.61
N ARG A 47 -1.63 16.30 -13.45
CA ARG A 47 -1.84 17.03 -12.19
C ARG A 47 -1.06 18.34 -12.18
N THR A 48 0.17 18.35 -12.69
CA THR A 48 0.95 19.58 -12.88
C THR A 48 0.24 20.56 -13.82
N HIS A 49 -0.38 20.09 -14.90
CA HIS A 49 -1.17 20.93 -15.80
C HIS A 49 -2.40 21.54 -15.12
N LEU A 50 -3.13 20.75 -14.31
CA LEU A 50 -4.25 21.27 -13.52
C LEU A 50 -3.78 22.31 -12.50
N GLU A 51 -2.66 22.07 -11.84
CA GLU A 51 -2.10 23.00 -10.85
C GLU A 51 -1.59 24.29 -11.50
N LEU A 52 -0.98 24.21 -12.68
CA LEU A 52 -0.66 25.40 -13.49
C LEU A 52 -1.92 26.21 -13.80
N ARG A 53 -3.02 25.55 -14.17
CA ARG A 53 -4.31 26.22 -14.42
C ARG A 53 -4.89 26.86 -13.17
N ASN A 54 -4.78 26.21 -12.00
CA ASN A 54 -5.19 26.77 -10.71
C ASN A 54 -4.40 28.03 -10.35
N ARG A 55 -3.12 28.09 -10.75
CA ARG A 55 -2.25 29.27 -10.60
C ARG A 55 -2.44 30.32 -11.69
N GLY A 56 -3.49 30.20 -12.53
CA GLY A 56 -3.82 31.14 -13.59
C GLY A 56 -3.02 30.99 -14.88
N LEU A 57 -2.16 29.98 -15.01
CA LEU A 57 -1.33 29.75 -16.19
C LEU A 57 -2.04 28.82 -17.18
N GLN A 58 -2.45 29.36 -18.32
CA GLN A 58 -3.04 28.56 -19.40
C GLN A 58 -1.96 27.98 -20.32
N VAL A 59 -1.55 26.74 -20.02
CA VAL A 59 -0.55 26.02 -20.80
C VAL A 59 -1.13 24.70 -21.30
N ASN A 60 -0.95 24.39 -22.59
CA ASN A 60 -1.42 23.12 -23.15
C ASN A 60 -0.75 21.91 -22.45
N HIS A 61 -1.55 20.91 -22.07
CA HIS A 61 -1.06 19.69 -21.41
C HIS A 61 0.08 18.98 -22.17
N LYS A 62 0.10 19.02 -23.52
CA LYS A 62 1.19 18.46 -24.34
C LYS A 62 2.51 19.19 -24.11
N LYS A 63 2.46 20.52 -23.94
CA LYS A 63 3.63 21.34 -23.63
C LYS A 63 4.16 21.00 -22.24
N VAL A 64 3.28 20.90 -21.25
CA VAL A 64 3.65 20.47 -19.88
C VAL A 64 4.31 19.08 -19.90
N GLN A 65 3.74 18.13 -20.65
CA GLN A 65 4.30 16.78 -20.79
C GLN A 65 5.69 16.78 -21.43
N ARG A 66 5.89 17.54 -22.51
CA ARG A 66 7.21 17.68 -23.16
C ARG A 66 8.24 18.23 -22.19
N LEU A 67 7.92 19.34 -21.51
CA LEU A 67 8.84 19.99 -20.58
C LEU A 67 9.17 19.12 -19.37
N MET A 68 8.19 18.42 -18.79
CA MET A 68 8.46 17.46 -17.71
C MET A 68 9.37 16.32 -18.17
N THR A 69 9.19 15.83 -19.40
CA THR A 69 10.07 14.81 -20.00
C THR A 69 11.49 15.32 -20.17
N GLU A 70 11.68 16.53 -20.72
CA GLU A 70 12.99 17.18 -20.86
C GLU A 70 13.70 17.38 -19.51
N LEU A 71 12.93 17.67 -18.45
CA LEU A 71 13.45 17.84 -17.09
C LEU A 71 13.65 16.52 -16.34
N GLY A 72 13.32 15.37 -16.94
CA GLY A 72 13.38 14.07 -16.27
C GLY A 72 12.37 13.90 -15.12
N LEU A 73 11.35 14.76 -15.03
CA LEU A 73 10.34 14.74 -13.97
C LEU A 73 9.28 13.68 -14.26
N LYS A 74 9.24 12.65 -13.43
CA LYS A 74 8.23 11.58 -13.50
C LYS A 74 7.47 11.50 -12.18
N ALA A 75 6.16 11.26 -12.25
CA ALA A 75 5.38 11.03 -11.04
C ALA A 75 5.97 9.85 -10.26
N ARG A 76 6.28 10.08 -8.98
CA ARG A 76 6.64 9.01 -8.04
C ARG A 76 5.41 8.16 -7.80
N ILE A 77 5.30 7.07 -8.55
CA ILE A 77 4.28 6.05 -8.34
C ILE A 77 4.69 5.25 -7.09
N ARG A 78 3.75 5.04 -6.17
CA ARG A 78 3.96 4.12 -5.04
C ARG A 78 4.27 2.75 -5.64
N VAL A 79 5.48 2.25 -5.41
CA VAL A 79 5.85 0.89 -5.82
C VAL A 79 4.82 -0.08 -5.21
N ASN A 80 4.22 -0.92 -6.05
CA ASN A 80 3.31 -1.96 -5.57
C ASN A 80 4.06 -2.83 -4.55
N ARG A 81 3.41 -3.14 -3.42
CA ARG A 81 4.01 -3.99 -2.38
C ARG A 81 4.45 -5.31 -3.03
N ARG A 82 5.68 -5.76 -2.73
CA ARG A 82 6.21 -7.06 -3.22
C ARG A 82 5.36 -8.25 -2.75
N TYR A 83 4.62 -8.09 -1.66
CA TYR A 83 3.77 -9.13 -1.07
C TYR A 83 2.27 -8.78 -1.22
N ASN A 84 1.50 -9.78 -1.65
CA ASN A 84 0.04 -9.76 -1.65
C ASN A 84 -0.47 -11.00 -0.92
N SER A 85 -1.19 -10.80 0.18
CA SER A 85 -1.80 -11.89 0.96
C SER A 85 -3.05 -12.48 0.29
N TYR A 86 -3.63 -11.78 -0.69
CA TYR A 86 -4.76 -12.27 -1.46
C TYR A 86 -4.28 -13.19 -2.60
N LYS A 87 -4.60 -14.48 -2.50
CA LYS A 87 -4.27 -15.49 -3.51
C LYS A 87 -5.45 -15.94 -4.38
N GLY A 88 -6.62 -15.30 -4.27
CA GLY A 88 -7.86 -15.76 -4.90
C GLY A 88 -8.75 -16.59 -3.96
N GLU A 89 -9.68 -17.36 -4.52
CA GLU A 89 -10.53 -18.30 -3.79
C GLU A 89 -9.85 -19.65 -3.65
N VAL A 90 -8.78 -19.70 -2.87
CA VAL A 90 -7.92 -20.90 -2.78
C VAL A 90 -8.25 -21.73 -1.53
N GLY A 91 -9.01 -21.20 -0.57
CA GLY A 91 -9.35 -21.93 0.65
C GLY A 91 -10.73 -21.61 1.22
N LYS A 92 -10.94 -22.04 2.47
CA LYS A 92 -12.25 -21.96 3.15
C LYS A 92 -12.46 -20.55 3.72
N LYS A 93 -13.56 -19.93 3.35
CA LYS A 93 -14.02 -18.65 3.91
C LYS A 93 -14.98 -18.90 5.06
N ALA A 94 -15.05 -17.96 5.99
CA ALA A 94 -16.01 -17.95 7.09
C ALA A 94 -16.87 -16.69 7.06
N ASP A 95 -18.08 -16.77 7.59
CA ASP A 95 -18.99 -15.63 7.65
C ASP A 95 -18.51 -14.56 8.63
N ASN A 96 -18.95 -13.33 8.40
CA ASN A 96 -18.72 -12.24 9.35
C ASN A 96 -19.72 -12.35 10.51
N LEU A 97 -19.29 -12.97 11.60
CA LEU A 97 -20.03 -13.11 12.87
C LEU A 97 -19.95 -11.83 13.72
N ILE A 98 -18.87 -11.06 13.58
CA ILE A 98 -18.66 -9.82 14.37
C ILE A 98 -19.64 -8.73 13.94
N LYS A 99 -19.88 -8.57 12.63
CA LYS A 99 -20.79 -7.54 12.08
C LYS A 99 -20.56 -6.15 12.69
N ARG A 100 -19.29 -5.80 12.93
CA ARG A 100 -18.81 -4.56 13.59
C ARG A 100 -19.24 -4.38 15.06
N GLN A 101 -19.75 -5.42 15.69
CA GLN A 101 -20.02 -5.47 17.13
C GLN A 101 -18.78 -5.94 17.88
N PHE A 102 -17.81 -5.05 17.99
CA PHE A 102 -16.46 -5.42 18.41
C PHE A 102 -16.31 -5.76 19.89
N LYS A 103 -17.13 -5.13 20.73
CA LYS A 103 -17.08 -5.30 22.19
C LYS A 103 -17.46 -6.74 22.57
N ALA A 104 -16.62 -7.36 23.38
CA ALA A 104 -16.92 -8.62 24.07
C ALA A 104 -17.49 -8.33 25.47
N SER A 105 -18.29 -9.26 25.98
CA SER A 105 -18.86 -9.22 27.33
C SER A 105 -17.97 -9.93 28.35
N LYS A 106 -17.13 -10.88 27.89
CA LYS A 106 -16.18 -11.61 28.72
C LYS A 106 -14.83 -11.81 28.00
N PRO A 107 -13.72 -12.04 28.74
CA PRO A 107 -12.43 -12.36 28.15
C PRO A 107 -12.51 -13.51 27.15
N LEU A 108 -11.75 -13.42 26.07
CA LEU A 108 -11.65 -14.44 25.02
C LEU A 108 -12.98 -14.79 24.33
N GLU A 109 -14.03 -13.97 24.45
CA GLU A 109 -15.27 -14.22 23.70
C GLU A 109 -15.10 -13.88 22.21
N LYS A 110 -14.43 -12.75 21.93
CA LYS A 110 -14.17 -12.25 20.59
C LYS A 110 -12.70 -11.84 20.52
N CYS A 111 -11.91 -12.62 19.80
CA CYS A 111 -10.52 -12.32 19.55
C CYS A 111 -10.34 -11.86 18.10
N TYR A 112 -9.36 -11.01 17.87
CA TYR A 112 -9.06 -10.45 16.55
C TYR A 112 -7.61 -10.71 16.18
N THR A 113 -7.34 -10.99 14.91
CA THR A 113 -5.98 -11.19 14.41
C THR A 113 -5.85 -10.63 13.00
N ASP A 114 -4.64 -10.19 12.67
CA ASP A 114 -4.27 -9.71 11.34
C ASP A 114 -2.75 -9.82 11.18
N VAL A 115 -2.22 -9.79 9.95
CA VAL A 115 -0.78 -9.83 9.67
C VAL A 115 -0.33 -8.55 8.98
N THR A 116 0.50 -7.77 9.66
CA THR A 116 1.06 -6.52 9.11
C THR A 116 2.55 -6.63 8.86
N GLU A 117 2.98 -6.09 7.71
CA GLU A 117 4.38 -5.95 7.30
C GLU A 117 4.98 -4.65 7.85
N PHE A 118 6.14 -4.76 8.49
CA PHE A 118 6.96 -3.66 8.98
C PHE A 118 8.35 -3.71 8.31
N SER A 119 8.82 -2.55 7.84
CA SER A 119 10.19 -2.41 7.33
C SER A 119 11.10 -1.88 8.43
N ILE A 120 12.23 -2.53 8.68
CA ILE A 120 13.26 -1.99 9.57
C ILE A 120 14.09 -0.98 8.76
N PRO A 121 14.11 0.33 9.07
CA PRO A 121 14.76 1.33 8.20
C PRO A 121 16.26 1.09 7.95
N ILE A 122 16.94 0.43 8.89
CA ILE A 122 18.40 0.20 8.88
C ILE A 122 18.77 -1.05 8.08
N SER A 123 17.81 -1.91 7.73
CA SER A 123 18.05 -3.15 7.00
C SER A 123 17.02 -3.34 5.89
N GLU A 124 17.38 -3.92 4.75
CA GLU A 124 16.37 -4.26 3.72
C GLU A 124 15.43 -5.42 4.12
N ILE A 125 15.43 -5.78 5.41
CA ILE A 125 14.63 -6.86 5.99
C ILE A 125 13.23 -6.35 6.29
N LYS A 126 12.25 -7.15 5.86
CA LYS A 126 10.85 -7.00 6.22
C LYS A 126 10.51 -7.96 7.34
N LEU A 127 9.83 -7.46 8.35
CA LEU A 127 9.22 -8.26 9.40
C LEU A 127 7.72 -8.28 9.25
N TYR A 128 7.11 -9.37 9.68
CA TYR A 128 5.68 -9.59 9.70
C TYR A 128 5.29 -9.84 11.13
N LEU A 129 4.34 -9.06 11.64
CA LEU A 129 3.77 -9.23 12.98
C LEU A 129 2.37 -9.82 12.83
N SER A 130 2.09 -10.85 13.63
CA SER A 130 0.77 -11.47 13.74
C SER A 130 0.34 -11.46 15.21
N PRO A 131 -0.40 -10.42 15.66
CA PRO A 131 -0.96 -10.34 17.00
C PRO A 131 -2.30 -11.06 17.09
N VAL A 132 -2.68 -11.39 18.33
CA VAL A 132 -4.06 -11.73 18.71
C VAL A 132 -4.50 -10.77 19.81
N LEU A 133 -5.60 -10.06 19.57
CA LEU A 133 -6.19 -9.07 20.46
C LEU A 133 -7.48 -9.61 21.08
N ASP A 134 -7.62 -9.50 22.40
CA ASP A 134 -8.88 -9.80 23.11
C ASP A 134 -9.81 -8.57 23.07
N GLY A 135 -11.00 -8.75 22.50
CA GLY A 135 -12.04 -7.73 22.35
C GLY A 135 -12.69 -7.28 23.66
N TYR A 136 -12.41 -7.95 24.78
CA TYR A 136 -12.98 -7.57 26.07
C TYR A 136 -12.23 -6.39 26.70
N ASN A 137 -10.90 -6.49 26.76
CA ASN A 137 -10.03 -5.52 27.43
C ASN A 137 -9.03 -4.83 26.48
N GLY A 138 -9.03 -5.18 25.19
CA GLY A 138 -8.14 -4.62 24.18
C GLY A 138 -6.69 -5.08 24.28
N LYS A 139 -6.38 -6.08 25.10
CA LYS A 139 -5.00 -6.57 25.29
C LYS A 139 -4.58 -7.50 24.18
N ILE A 140 -3.31 -7.44 23.81
CA ILE A 140 -2.66 -8.45 22.98
C ILE A 140 -2.36 -9.66 23.86
N ILE A 141 -3.00 -10.79 23.58
CA ILE A 141 -2.84 -12.03 24.36
C ILE A 141 -1.64 -12.85 23.87
N ALA A 142 -1.29 -12.74 22.60
CA ALA A 142 -0.09 -13.32 22.01
C ALA A 142 0.28 -12.60 20.71
N TYR A 143 1.52 -12.77 20.28
CA TYR A 143 1.97 -12.31 18.97
C TYR A 143 3.09 -13.20 18.45
N SER A 144 3.26 -13.23 17.12
CA SER A 144 4.44 -13.83 16.49
C SER A 144 5.09 -12.87 15.51
N LEU A 145 6.42 -12.88 15.49
CA LEU A 145 7.25 -12.11 14.57
C LEU A 145 8.00 -13.07 13.64
N SER A 146 8.04 -12.73 12.35
CA SER A 146 8.73 -13.53 11.33
C SER A 146 9.28 -12.64 10.23
N SER A 147 10.36 -13.05 9.57
CA SER A 147 10.87 -12.40 8.35
C SER A 147 10.07 -12.74 7.10
N SER A 148 9.13 -13.69 7.20
CA SER A 148 8.20 -14.04 6.12
C SER A 148 6.82 -14.42 6.68
N PRO A 149 5.72 -14.03 6.00
CA PRO A 149 4.37 -14.35 6.41
C PRO A 149 4.06 -15.76 5.91
N ASN A 150 4.43 -16.77 6.68
CA ASN A 150 4.33 -18.19 6.29
C ASN A 150 3.40 -18.96 7.24
N LEU A 151 3.12 -20.23 6.92
CA LEU A 151 2.22 -21.05 7.74
C LEU A 151 2.80 -21.31 9.14
N LYS A 152 4.13 -21.40 9.29
CA LYS A 152 4.79 -21.57 10.59
C LYS A 152 4.45 -20.40 11.52
N GLN A 153 4.48 -19.17 11.01
CA GLN A 153 4.09 -17.98 11.77
C GLN A 153 2.66 -18.07 12.31
N LEU A 154 1.72 -18.50 11.46
CA LEU A 154 0.32 -18.69 11.84
C LEU A 154 0.18 -19.75 12.94
N LYS A 155 0.83 -20.91 12.76
CA LYS A 155 0.84 -22.01 13.75
C LYS A 155 1.33 -21.53 15.11
N THR A 156 2.53 -20.94 15.13
CA THR A 156 3.15 -20.44 16.36
C THR A 156 2.29 -19.38 17.05
N MET A 157 1.64 -18.49 16.29
CA MET A 157 0.73 -17.50 16.85
C MET A 157 -0.49 -18.15 17.50
N LEU A 158 -1.14 -19.10 16.81
CA LEU A 158 -2.35 -19.77 17.32
C LEU A 158 -2.06 -20.59 18.57
N GLU A 159 -0.99 -21.39 18.55
CA GLU A 159 -0.55 -22.21 19.68
C GLU A 159 -0.17 -21.35 20.89
N SER A 160 0.45 -20.19 20.67
CA SER A 160 0.78 -19.24 21.74
C SER A 160 -0.45 -18.50 22.29
N ALA A 161 -1.42 -18.18 21.43
CA ALA A 161 -2.63 -17.44 21.82
C ALA A 161 -3.64 -18.32 22.56
N PHE A 162 -3.69 -19.60 22.18
CA PHE A 162 -4.71 -20.55 22.63
C PHE A 162 -4.05 -21.85 23.10
N PRO A 163 -3.31 -21.84 24.22
CA PRO A 163 -2.60 -23.03 24.72
C PRO A 163 -3.51 -24.12 25.30
N GLU A 164 -4.73 -23.78 25.71
CA GLU A 164 -5.67 -24.73 26.28
C GLU A 164 -6.39 -25.54 25.20
N LYS A 165 -6.90 -26.72 25.55
CA LYS A 165 -7.59 -27.58 24.56
C LYS A 165 -8.95 -27.05 24.10
N ILE A 166 -9.63 -26.24 24.91
CA ILE A 166 -11.05 -25.88 24.69
C ILE A 166 -11.26 -24.38 24.89
N TYR A 167 -11.78 -23.73 23.86
CA TYR A 167 -12.19 -22.33 23.83
C TYR A 167 -13.61 -22.19 23.28
N LEU A 168 -14.53 -23.00 23.83
CA LEU A 168 -15.89 -23.19 23.30
C LEU A 168 -16.63 -21.87 23.09
N GLY A 169 -17.01 -21.61 21.84
CA GLY A 169 -17.78 -20.43 21.46
C GLY A 169 -16.96 -19.14 21.29
N THR A 170 -15.65 -19.19 21.50
CA THR A 170 -14.73 -18.08 21.17
C THR A 170 -14.78 -17.81 19.67
N ILE A 171 -14.97 -16.56 19.30
CA ILE A 171 -14.90 -16.13 17.90
C ILE A 171 -13.50 -15.61 17.64
N LEU A 172 -12.78 -16.20 16.69
CA LEU A 172 -11.53 -15.62 16.17
C LEU A 172 -11.83 -14.92 14.84
N HIS A 173 -11.74 -13.59 14.83
CA HIS A 173 -12.00 -12.76 13.67
C HIS A 173 -10.69 -12.37 12.96
N SER A 174 -10.66 -12.54 11.64
CA SER A 174 -9.50 -12.24 10.79
C SER A 174 -9.92 -11.59 9.46
N ASP A 175 -8.96 -11.18 8.64
CA ASP A 175 -9.24 -10.83 7.25
C ASP A 175 -9.37 -12.10 6.37
N GLN A 176 -9.44 -11.92 5.04
CA GLN A 176 -9.47 -13.05 4.09
C GLN A 176 -8.08 -13.35 3.50
N ALA A 177 -6.98 -13.08 4.22
CA ALA A 177 -5.65 -13.48 3.79
C ALA A 177 -5.55 -15.01 3.64
N TRP A 178 -4.65 -15.47 2.78
CA TRP A 178 -4.48 -16.91 2.49
C TRP A 178 -4.17 -17.75 3.75
N GLN A 179 -3.53 -17.16 4.78
CA GLN A 179 -3.21 -17.87 6.02
C GLN A 179 -4.49 -18.33 6.73
N TYR A 180 -5.48 -17.45 6.82
CA TYR A 180 -6.75 -17.71 7.49
C TYR A 180 -7.70 -18.55 6.64
N GLN A 181 -7.48 -18.62 5.32
CA GLN A 181 -8.20 -19.55 4.44
C GLN A 181 -7.62 -20.98 4.47
N HIS A 182 -6.44 -21.17 5.06
CA HIS A 182 -5.71 -22.44 5.03
C HIS A 182 -6.40 -23.52 5.87
N ALA A 183 -6.40 -24.78 5.42
CA ALA A 183 -7.07 -25.89 6.09
C ALA A 183 -6.64 -26.07 7.57
N PHE A 184 -5.34 -25.89 7.85
CA PHE A 184 -4.82 -25.92 9.23
C PHE A 184 -5.51 -24.91 10.16
N TYR A 185 -5.78 -23.69 9.70
CA TYR A 185 -6.44 -22.67 10.52
C TYR A 185 -7.83 -23.12 10.95
N HIS A 186 -8.64 -23.58 9.99
CA HIS A 186 -9.99 -24.06 10.26
C HIS A 186 -10.00 -25.30 11.15
N LYS A 187 -9.08 -26.25 10.90
CA LYS A 187 -8.93 -27.44 11.73
C LYS A 187 -8.53 -27.07 13.16
N PHE A 188 -7.55 -26.18 13.34
CA PHE A 188 -7.15 -25.71 14.66
C PHE A 188 -8.34 -25.13 15.41
N LEU A 189 -9.12 -24.25 14.79
CA LEU A 189 -10.29 -23.65 15.45
C LEU A 189 -11.37 -24.68 15.79
N GLU A 190 -11.64 -25.61 14.88
CA GLU A 190 -12.59 -26.69 15.09
C GLU A 190 -12.17 -27.60 16.25
N ASP A 191 -10.90 -28.02 16.28
CA ASP A 191 -10.33 -28.87 17.34
C ASP A 191 -10.41 -28.19 18.74
N HIS A 192 -10.41 -26.85 18.79
CA HIS A 192 -10.52 -26.06 20.02
C HIS A 192 -11.96 -25.59 20.33
N GLY A 193 -12.95 -25.95 19.52
CA GLY A 193 -14.36 -25.53 19.69
C GLY A 193 -14.61 -24.03 19.43
N MET A 194 -13.71 -23.39 18.68
CA MET A 194 -13.77 -21.99 18.31
C MET A 194 -14.54 -21.78 17.00
N LYS A 195 -15.02 -20.56 16.78
CA LYS A 195 -15.75 -20.17 15.56
C LYS A 195 -14.88 -19.23 14.72
N PRO A 196 -14.51 -19.60 13.48
CA PRO A 196 -13.86 -18.68 12.58
C PRO A 196 -14.82 -17.58 12.18
N SER A 197 -14.33 -16.35 12.09
CA SER A 197 -15.04 -15.24 11.47
C SER A 197 -14.09 -14.45 10.57
N MET A 198 -14.58 -14.00 9.41
CA MET A 198 -13.74 -13.21 8.50
C MET A 198 -14.42 -11.92 8.06
N SER A 199 -13.63 -10.88 7.87
CA SER A 199 -14.08 -9.62 7.26
C SER A 199 -14.53 -9.86 5.81
N ARG A 200 -15.43 -9.02 5.29
CA ARG A 200 -15.77 -9.08 3.86
C ARG A 200 -14.59 -8.58 3.02
N LYS A 201 -14.43 -9.15 1.82
CA LYS A 201 -13.39 -8.74 0.87
C LYS A 201 -13.51 -7.24 0.57
N GLY A 202 -12.40 -6.52 0.69
CA GLY A 202 -12.34 -5.07 0.43
C GLY A 202 -13.00 -4.20 1.50
N ASN A 203 -13.37 -4.74 2.66
CA ASN A 203 -14.03 -4.00 3.74
C ASN A 203 -13.18 -3.99 5.01
N SER A 204 -12.22 -3.07 5.09
CA SER A 204 -11.32 -2.94 6.25
C SER A 204 -12.06 -2.58 7.55
N LEU A 205 -13.21 -1.90 7.44
CA LEU A 205 -14.04 -1.54 8.60
C LEU A 205 -14.57 -2.76 9.34
N ASP A 206 -14.71 -3.91 8.66
CA ASP A 206 -15.16 -5.13 9.32
C ASP A 206 -14.08 -5.72 10.26
N ASN A 207 -12.79 -5.41 10.04
CA ASN A 207 -11.67 -5.76 10.94
C ASN A 207 -11.16 -4.53 11.73
N GLY A 208 -12.07 -3.60 12.06
CA GLY A 208 -11.74 -2.29 12.63
C GLY A 208 -10.91 -2.33 13.92
N MET A 209 -11.05 -3.37 14.74
CA MET A 209 -10.26 -3.53 15.98
C MET A 209 -8.77 -3.68 15.68
N MET A 210 -8.39 -4.56 14.76
CA MET A 210 -6.98 -4.72 14.38
C MET A 210 -6.46 -3.52 13.61
N GLN A 211 -7.29 -2.91 12.76
CA GLN A 211 -6.92 -1.69 12.04
C GLN A 211 -6.68 -0.50 12.99
N SER A 212 -7.31 -0.48 14.16
CA SER A 212 -7.08 0.56 15.18
C SER A 212 -5.86 0.26 16.06
N PHE A 213 -5.45 -1.00 16.14
CA PHE A 213 -4.26 -1.42 16.87
C PHE A 213 -2.96 -1.06 16.12
N TYR A 214 -2.97 -1.15 14.79
CA TYR A 214 -1.83 -0.79 13.93
C TYR A 214 -1.76 0.71 13.63
#